data_AF-A0A3N0I3I3-F1
#
_entry.id   AF-A0A3N0I3I3-F1
#
_cell.length_a   1.000
_cell.length_b   1.000
_cell.length_c   1.000
_cell.angle_alpha   90.00
_cell.angle_beta   90.00
_cell.angle_gamma   90.00
#
_symmetry.space_group_name_H-M   'P 1'
#
loop_
_entity.id
_entity.type
_entity.pdbx_description
1 polymer ?
#
loop_
_entity_poly.entity_id
_entity_poly.type
_entity_poly.pdbx_seq_one_letter_code
_entity_poly.pdbx_strand_id
1 'polypeptide(L)'
;MKKTLIYLIFAVFLALIVQPNIRGNLSQGDQRVPTNTTNGTPATNDTIELKADVKDITICVDAAQQSGSDQDINLAMAEAIGKKLEDSGFQVVYTRQDATTLSNDERLSLARNDKADYLLSITTTNDTDTLQKGFSIMTQQNTNLINLGSDIAEELESVNYTDYQGLDSDHYENFPILTNTNMPAILLEVGYTSNTEDVSALTNEATQDKIATAIARGFVLHISQEKDS
;
A
#
# COMPACT_ATOMS: atom_id res chain seq x y z
N MET A 1 31.20 -9.93 -50.45
CA MET A 1 31.59 -9.26 -49.19
C MET A 1 32.00 -7.79 -49.36
N LYS A 2 32.72 -7.38 -50.42
CA LYS A 2 33.17 -5.97 -50.58
C LYS A 2 32.06 -4.93 -50.83
N LYS A 3 30.94 -5.30 -51.46
CA LYS A 3 29.82 -4.35 -51.72
C LYS A 3 29.02 -4.04 -50.46
N THR A 4 28.76 -5.02 -49.61
CA THR A 4 28.00 -4.86 -48.35
C THR A 4 28.71 -3.94 -47.35
N LEU A 5 30.04 -4.00 -47.29
CA LEU A 5 30.84 -3.11 -46.44
C LEU A 5 30.77 -1.64 -46.89
N ILE A 6 30.70 -1.39 -48.21
CA ILE A 6 30.58 -0.03 -48.75
C ILE A 6 29.21 0.58 -48.38
N TYR A 7 28.13 -0.18 -48.47
CA TYR A 7 26.80 0.31 -48.08
C TYR A 7 26.70 0.59 -46.57
N LEU A 8 27.36 -0.21 -45.74
CA LEU A 8 27.39 0.01 -44.29
C LEU A 8 28.17 1.28 -43.93
N ILE A 9 29.32 1.53 -44.57
CA ILE A 9 30.09 2.76 -44.40
C ILE A 9 29.29 3.97 -44.87
N PHE A 10 28.58 3.86 -46.00
CA PHE A 10 27.76 4.96 -46.53
C PHE A 10 26.56 5.28 -45.63
N ALA A 11 25.93 4.27 -45.02
CA ALA A 11 24.82 4.46 -44.10
C ALA A 11 25.24 5.15 -42.78
N VAL A 12 26.40 4.78 -42.23
CA VAL A 12 26.96 5.45 -41.04
C VAL A 12 27.36 6.90 -41.34
N PHE A 13 27.93 7.15 -42.51
CA PHE A 13 28.26 8.51 -42.94
C PHE A 13 27.01 9.39 -43.12
N LEU A 14 25.92 8.83 -43.69
CA LEU A 14 24.64 9.54 -43.82
C LEU A 14 24.03 9.88 -42.45
N ALA A 15 24.10 8.95 -41.47
CA ALA A 15 23.59 9.16 -40.11
C ALA A 15 24.36 10.26 -39.35
N LEU A 16 25.67 10.43 -39.62
CA LEU A 16 26.48 11.48 -39.01
C LEU A 16 26.27 12.87 -39.65
N ILE A 17 25.91 12.92 -40.94
CA ILE A 17 25.60 14.19 -41.63
C ILE A 17 24.20 14.70 -41.29
N VAL A 18 23.27 13.81 -40.94
CA VAL A 18 21.86 14.14 -40.64
C VAL A 18 21.64 14.36 -39.13
N GLN A 19 22.65 14.82 -38.39
CA GLN A 19 22.39 15.41 -37.07
C GLN A 19 22.02 16.89 -37.23
N PRO A 20 20.78 17.31 -36.93
CA PRO A 20 20.46 18.72 -36.90
C PRO A 20 21.23 19.38 -35.76
N ASN A 21 21.98 20.41 -36.14
CA ASN A 21 22.70 21.34 -35.33
C ASN A 21 21.75 22.06 -34.35
N ILE A 22 21.43 21.46 -33.20
CA ILE A 22 20.74 22.16 -32.10
C ILE A 22 21.76 23.02 -31.36
N ARG A 23 22.11 24.15 -31.97
CA ARG A 23 22.63 25.32 -31.27
C ARG A 23 21.51 26.36 -31.21
N GLY A 24 20.55 26.13 -30.34
CA GLY A 24 19.62 27.16 -29.90
C GLY A 24 20.28 27.99 -28.82
N ASN A 25 20.46 29.29 -29.07
CA ASN A 25 20.75 30.26 -28.01
C ASN A 25 19.59 30.26 -27.02
N LEU A 26 19.74 29.58 -25.88
CA LEU A 26 18.87 29.77 -24.74
C LEU A 26 19.29 31.08 -24.05
N SER A 27 18.46 32.10 -24.19
CA SER A 27 18.49 33.26 -23.31
C SER A 27 18.38 32.75 -21.87
N GLN A 28 19.31 33.16 -21.00
CA GLN A 28 19.19 32.92 -19.56
C GLN A 28 17.98 33.69 -19.05
N GLY A 29 16.80 33.06 -19.10
CA GLY A 29 15.72 33.39 -18.19
C GLY A 29 16.09 32.87 -16.80
N ASP A 30 15.87 33.68 -15.77
CA ASP A 30 16.15 33.38 -14.36
C ASP A 30 15.69 31.97 -13.97
N GLN A 31 16.62 31.00 -14.03
CA GLN A 31 16.46 29.76 -13.30
C GLN A 31 16.79 30.05 -11.85
N ARG A 32 15.76 30.26 -11.04
CA ARG A 32 15.89 30.22 -9.58
C ARG A 32 16.18 28.76 -9.20
N VAL A 33 17.46 28.39 -9.22
CA VAL A 33 17.94 27.16 -8.58
C VAL A 33 17.78 27.36 -7.07
N PRO A 34 17.02 26.53 -6.35
CA PRO A 34 17.02 26.59 -4.90
C PRO A 34 18.42 26.21 -4.42
N THR A 35 19.14 27.16 -3.82
CA THR A 35 20.37 26.85 -3.09
C THR A 35 19.97 26.27 -1.74
N ASN A 36 20.06 24.94 -1.59
CA ASN A 36 19.94 24.30 -0.28
C ASN A 36 21.14 24.71 0.58
N THR A 37 20.94 25.74 1.39
CA THR A 37 21.89 26.14 2.43
C THR A 37 21.46 25.54 3.75
N THR A 38 21.62 24.23 3.90
CA THR A 38 21.67 23.56 5.21
C THR A 38 22.43 22.25 5.07
N ASN A 39 23.48 22.08 5.89
CA ASN A 39 24.16 20.81 6.09
C ASN A 39 23.17 19.82 6.73
N GLY A 40 22.50 19.02 5.92
CA GLY A 40 21.60 17.94 6.33
C GLY A 40 21.41 16.98 5.17
N THR A 41 21.39 15.68 5.48
CA THR A 41 21.16 14.56 4.54
C THR A 41 20.00 14.86 3.57
N PRO A 42 20.08 14.45 2.29
CA PRO A 42 18.96 14.62 1.36
C PRO A 42 17.72 13.92 1.90
N ALA A 43 16.60 14.64 2.01
CA ALA A 43 15.30 14.03 2.27
C ALA A 43 14.93 13.17 1.05
N THR A 44 14.84 11.86 1.24
CA THR A 44 14.15 10.96 0.30
C THR A 44 12.64 11.03 0.59
N ASN A 45 11.81 10.53 -0.32
CA ASN A 45 10.37 10.35 -0.08
C ASN A 45 10.06 9.42 1.12
N ASP A 46 11.08 8.85 1.78
CA ASP A 46 10.97 8.00 2.96
C ASP A 46 10.75 8.78 4.25
N THR A 47 10.85 10.11 4.20
CA THR A 47 10.57 10.99 5.34
C THR A 47 9.42 11.92 4.99
N ILE A 48 8.23 11.35 4.80
CA ILE A 48 7.05 12.15 5.12
C ILE A 48 7.18 12.41 6.62
N GLU A 49 7.59 13.62 7.01
CA GLU A 49 7.27 14.10 8.35
C GLU A 49 5.75 14.08 8.42
N LEU A 50 5.23 13.08 9.12
CA LEU A 50 3.81 12.86 9.31
C LEU A 50 3.27 13.98 10.19
N LYS A 51 2.99 15.10 9.52
CA LYS A 51 2.49 16.35 10.11
C LYS A 51 1.02 16.30 10.45
N ALA A 52 0.35 15.17 10.23
CA ALA A 52 -0.99 14.98 10.73
C ALA A 52 -0.91 14.67 12.24
N ASP A 53 -1.64 15.43 13.05
CA ASP A 53 -1.79 15.17 14.49
C ASP A 53 -2.63 13.90 14.72
N VAL A 54 -2.11 12.73 14.36
CA VAL A 54 -2.83 11.44 14.35
C VAL A 54 -2.77 10.71 15.69
N LYS A 55 -2.08 11.27 16.68
CA LYS A 55 -1.85 10.64 18.00
C LYS A 55 -3.14 10.26 18.74
N ASP A 56 -4.23 10.96 18.46
CA ASP A 56 -5.52 10.72 19.12
C ASP A 56 -6.39 9.70 18.37
N ILE A 57 -5.90 9.17 17.24
CA ILE A 57 -6.58 8.15 16.44
C ILE A 57 -6.03 6.77 16.80
N THR A 58 -6.94 5.87 17.16
CA THR A 58 -6.64 4.46 17.49
C THR A 58 -7.10 3.55 16.36
N ILE A 59 -6.17 2.78 15.80
CA ILE A 59 -6.46 1.77 14.77
C ILE A 59 -6.34 0.40 15.39
N CYS A 60 -7.42 -0.38 15.34
CA CYS A 60 -7.38 -1.79 15.64
C CYS A 60 -6.88 -2.56 14.42
N VAL A 61 -5.67 -3.09 14.48
CA VAL A 61 -5.10 -3.94 13.44
C VAL A 61 -5.44 -5.39 13.74
N ASP A 62 -6.05 -6.04 12.78
CA ASP A 62 -6.69 -7.33 12.99
C ASP A 62 -6.16 -8.35 11.99
N ALA A 63 -5.60 -9.43 12.49
CA ALA A 63 -5.13 -10.53 11.66
C ALA A 63 -6.24 -11.60 11.57
N ALA A 64 -6.89 -11.73 10.40
CA ALA A 64 -7.87 -12.80 10.21
C ALA A 64 -7.23 -14.17 10.42
N GLN A 65 -7.99 -15.12 10.97
CA GLN A 65 -7.48 -16.46 11.22
C GLN A 65 -7.13 -17.15 9.90
N GLN A 66 -5.85 -17.45 9.71
CA GLN A 66 -5.39 -18.32 8.62
C GLN A 66 -5.38 -19.77 9.13
N SER A 67 -6.02 -20.68 8.41
CA SER A 67 -6.09 -22.10 8.77
C SER A 67 -5.14 -22.93 7.90
N GLY A 68 -4.41 -23.87 8.51
CA GLY A 68 -3.70 -24.92 7.77
C GLY A 68 -2.38 -24.52 7.10
N SER A 69 -1.73 -23.44 7.56
CA SER A 69 -0.40 -23.02 7.10
C SER A 69 0.63 -23.13 8.23
N ASP A 70 1.86 -23.54 7.90
CA ASP A 70 3.00 -23.52 8.84
C ASP A 70 3.47 -22.08 9.16
N GLN A 71 3.07 -21.11 8.33
CA GLN A 71 3.33 -19.68 8.50
C GLN A 71 2.03 -18.88 8.42
N ASP A 72 1.78 -18.03 9.43
CA ASP A 72 0.63 -17.13 9.46
C ASP A 72 0.99 -15.82 8.76
N ILE A 73 0.66 -15.72 7.48
CA ILE A 73 0.93 -14.53 6.65
C ILE A 73 0.09 -13.35 7.15
N ASN A 74 -1.16 -13.60 7.55
CA ASN A 74 -2.06 -12.56 8.07
C ASN A 74 -1.48 -11.91 9.32
N LEU A 75 -0.94 -12.71 10.24
CA LEU A 75 -0.32 -12.22 11.47
C LEU A 75 0.95 -11.41 11.17
N ALA A 76 1.84 -11.93 10.32
CA ALA A 76 3.07 -11.22 9.95
C ALA A 76 2.79 -9.87 9.27
N MET A 77 1.79 -9.84 8.38
CA MET A 77 1.35 -8.60 7.75
C MET A 77 0.75 -7.61 8.75
N ALA A 78 -0.13 -8.09 9.65
CA ALA A 78 -0.72 -7.26 10.69
C ALA A 78 0.34 -6.63 11.62
N GLU A 79 1.34 -7.40 12.04
CA GLU A 79 2.46 -6.91 12.85
C GLU A 79 3.26 -5.83 12.11
N ALA A 80 3.62 -6.08 10.85
CA ALA A 80 4.36 -5.12 10.03
C ALA A 80 3.58 -3.82 9.81
N ILE A 81 2.28 -3.92 9.48
CA ILE A 81 1.39 -2.78 9.28
C ILE A 81 1.23 -1.98 10.57
N GLY A 82 0.92 -2.65 11.68
CA GLY A 82 0.76 -1.98 12.97
C GLY A 82 2.03 -1.25 13.38
N LYS A 83 3.21 -1.84 13.18
CA LYS A 83 4.48 -1.15 13.41
C LYS A 83 4.62 0.13 12.58
N LYS A 84 4.25 0.09 11.29
CA LYS A 84 4.33 1.29 10.42
C LYS A 84 3.30 2.35 10.80
N LEU A 85 2.13 1.95 11.30
CA LEU A 85 1.13 2.87 11.85
C LEU A 85 1.63 3.52 13.15
N GLU A 86 2.25 2.76 14.06
CA GLU A 86 2.87 3.30 15.29
C GLU A 86 4.03 4.25 14.98
N ASP A 87 4.93 3.85 14.08
CA ASP A 87 6.03 4.70 13.58
C ASP A 87 5.47 5.97 12.90
N SER A 88 4.21 5.90 12.44
CA SER A 88 3.46 7.02 11.86
C SER A 88 2.71 7.90 12.86
N GLY A 89 2.74 7.53 14.14
CA GLY A 89 2.16 8.29 15.25
C GLY A 89 0.73 7.89 15.63
N PHE A 90 0.13 6.88 15.00
CA PHE A 90 -1.17 6.35 15.43
C PHE A 90 -1.05 5.56 16.73
N GLN A 91 -2.13 5.50 17.51
CA GLN A 91 -2.28 4.45 18.52
C GLN A 91 -2.71 3.16 17.82
N VAL A 92 -2.06 2.04 18.16
CA VAL A 92 -2.38 0.74 17.58
C VAL A 92 -2.76 -0.23 18.67
N VAL A 93 -3.85 -0.95 18.44
CA VAL A 93 -4.28 -2.11 19.24
C VAL A 93 -4.46 -3.29 18.31
N TYR A 94 -4.36 -4.50 18.83
CA TYR A 94 -4.41 -5.72 18.03
C TYR A 94 -5.53 -6.64 18.51
N THR A 95 -6.24 -7.29 17.58
CA THR A 95 -7.17 -8.38 17.97
C THR A 95 -6.39 -9.60 18.45
N ARG A 96 -5.25 -9.90 17.82
CA ARG A 96 -4.30 -10.95 18.21
C ARG A 96 -2.89 -10.59 17.79
N GLN A 97 -1.90 -11.09 18.54
CA GLN A 97 -0.47 -11.02 18.23
C GLN A 97 0.19 -12.41 18.33
N ASP A 98 -0.63 -13.45 18.32
CA ASP A 98 -0.21 -14.84 18.43
C ASP A 98 -1.22 -15.74 17.67
N ALA A 99 -1.10 -17.05 17.88
CA ALA A 99 -1.95 -18.07 17.24
C ALA A 99 -3.35 -18.20 17.88
N THR A 100 -3.80 -17.25 18.72
CA THR A 100 -5.14 -17.26 19.30
C THR A 100 -6.21 -17.18 18.22
N THR A 101 -7.17 -18.11 18.27
CA THR A 101 -8.34 -18.10 17.39
C THR A 101 -9.46 -17.29 18.01
N LEU A 102 -10.00 -16.35 17.24
CA LEU A 102 -11.10 -15.48 17.63
C LEU A 102 -12.22 -15.56 16.58
N SER A 103 -13.46 -15.60 17.04
CA SER A 103 -14.63 -15.37 16.20
C SER A 103 -14.69 -13.92 15.73
N ASN A 104 -15.47 -13.66 14.67
CA ASN A 104 -15.67 -12.29 14.18
C ASN A 104 -16.32 -11.38 15.23
N ASP A 105 -17.23 -11.91 16.05
CA ASP A 105 -17.86 -11.16 17.14
C ASP A 105 -16.84 -10.78 18.23
N GLU A 106 -15.90 -11.67 18.55
CA GLU A 106 -14.81 -11.38 19.50
C GLU A 106 -13.87 -10.31 18.94
N ARG A 107 -13.45 -10.42 17.67
CA ARG A 107 -12.62 -9.41 16.99
C ARG A 107 -13.26 -8.03 16.99
N LEU A 108 -14.54 -7.96 16.62
CA LEU A 108 -15.34 -6.73 16.66
C LEU A 108 -15.54 -6.19 18.08
N SER A 109 -15.60 -7.06 19.09
CA SER A 109 -15.74 -6.66 20.48
C SER A 109 -14.45 -6.11 21.06
N LEU A 110 -13.30 -6.70 20.72
CA LEU A 110 -11.98 -6.18 21.11
C LEU A 110 -11.77 -4.78 20.56
N ALA A 111 -11.95 -4.58 19.25
CA ALA A 111 -11.82 -3.27 18.62
C ALA A 111 -12.68 -2.19 19.31
N ARG A 112 -13.93 -2.52 19.66
CA ARG A 112 -14.84 -1.59 20.36
C ARG A 112 -14.44 -1.34 21.80
N ASN A 113 -14.02 -2.37 22.53
CA ASN A 113 -13.61 -2.25 23.92
C ASN A 113 -12.35 -1.39 24.06
N ASP A 114 -11.45 -1.50 23.09
CA ASP A 114 -10.24 -0.68 22.98
C ASP A 114 -10.51 0.71 22.40
N LYS A 115 -11.78 0.99 22.04
CA LYS A 115 -12.24 2.28 21.50
C LYS A 115 -11.49 2.69 20.23
N ALA A 116 -11.21 1.72 19.37
CA ALA A 116 -10.63 2.00 18.07
C ALA A 116 -11.58 2.86 17.22
N ASP A 117 -11.01 3.82 16.51
CA ASP A 117 -11.69 4.66 15.53
C ASP A 117 -11.88 3.88 14.21
N TYR A 118 -10.92 3.03 13.88
CA TYR A 118 -10.94 2.17 12.69
C TYR A 118 -10.54 0.73 13.05
N LEU A 119 -11.19 -0.23 12.41
CA LEU A 119 -10.75 -1.63 12.35
C LEU A 119 -10.16 -1.91 10.96
N LEU A 120 -8.89 -2.31 10.91
CA LEU A 120 -8.22 -2.79 9.71
C LEU A 120 -8.01 -4.29 9.81
N SER A 121 -8.89 -5.07 9.16
CA SER A 121 -8.79 -6.53 9.09
C SER A 121 -7.95 -6.96 7.89
N ILE A 122 -6.87 -7.70 8.14
CA ILE A 122 -5.95 -8.23 7.15
C ILE A 122 -6.24 -9.70 6.92
N THR A 123 -6.40 -10.10 5.67
CA THR A 123 -6.54 -11.51 5.30
C THR A 123 -5.87 -11.80 3.97
N THR A 124 -5.36 -13.01 3.79
CA THR A 124 -5.15 -13.61 2.47
C THR A 124 -6.42 -14.31 2.01
N THR A 125 -6.59 -14.42 0.70
CA THR A 125 -7.65 -15.21 0.07
C THR A 125 -7.08 -16.48 -0.59
N ASN A 126 -7.94 -17.29 -1.19
CA ASN A 126 -7.57 -18.51 -1.89
C ASN A 126 -8.57 -18.78 -3.03
N ASP A 127 -8.08 -19.32 -4.15
CA ASP A 127 -8.90 -19.73 -5.28
C ASP A 127 -8.45 -21.08 -5.84
N THR A 128 -9.37 -21.80 -6.46
CA THR A 128 -9.10 -23.00 -7.23
C THR A 128 -8.24 -22.75 -8.47
N ASP A 129 -8.32 -21.56 -9.06
CA ASP A 129 -7.43 -21.09 -10.13
C ASP A 129 -6.17 -20.48 -9.50
N THR A 130 -5.07 -21.24 -9.56
CA THR A 130 -3.78 -20.84 -8.98
C THR A 130 -3.11 -19.69 -9.74
N LEU A 131 -3.67 -19.23 -10.87
CA LEU A 131 -3.20 -18.07 -11.59
C LEU A 131 -3.81 -16.76 -11.09
N GLN A 132 -4.92 -16.82 -10.35
CA GLN A 132 -5.49 -15.62 -9.71
C GLN A 132 -4.50 -15.04 -8.72
N LYS A 133 -4.33 -13.73 -8.75
CA LYS A 133 -3.48 -12.97 -7.83
C LYS A 133 -4.06 -11.58 -7.64
N GLY A 134 -3.63 -10.93 -6.59
CA GLY A 134 -3.97 -9.53 -6.37
C GLY A 134 -4.49 -9.23 -4.99
N PHE A 135 -4.62 -7.94 -4.71
CA PHE A 135 -5.25 -7.45 -3.50
C PHE A 135 -6.61 -6.80 -3.80
N SER A 136 -7.53 -6.95 -2.86
CA SER A 136 -8.88 -6.35 -2.89
C SER A 136 -9.15 -5.61 -1.60
N ILE A 137 -9.97 -4.56 -1.66
CA ILE A 137 -10.39 -3.81 -0.48
C ILE A 137 -11.90 -3.89 -0.35
N MET A 138 -12.40 -4.25 0.82
CA MET A 138 -13.83 -4.27 1.11
C MET A 138 -14.11 -3.35 2.29
N THR A 139 -15.14 -2.52 2.14
CA THR A 139 -15.50 -1.52 3.16
C THR A 139 -17.00 -1.54 3.40
N GLN A 140 -17.43 -0.99 4.53
CA GLN A 140 -18.85 -0.68 4.71
C GLN A 140 -19.25 0.44 3.74
N GLN A 141 -20.54 0.51 3.38
CA GLN A 141 -21.08 1.57 2.51
C GLN A 141 -21.10 2.94 3.23
N ASN A 142 -19.92 3.53 3.38
CA ASN A 142 -19.64 4.77 4.09
C ASN A 142 -18.59 5.55 3.31
N THR A 143 -18.87 6.81 2.98
CA THR A 143 -18.00 7.65 2.15
C THR A 143 -16.58 7.78 2.71
N ASN A 144 -16.42 7.93 4.02
CA ASN A 144 -15.08 8.08 4.61
C ASN A 144 -14.28 6.79 4.47
N LEU A 145 -14.91 5.63 4.69
CA LEU A 145 -14.24 4.33 4.51
C LEU A 145 -13.92 4.03 3.04
N ILE A 146 -14.79 4.44 2.10
CA ILE A 146 -14.52 4.32 0.67
C ILE A 146 -13.32 5.20 0.27
N ASN A 147 -13.25 6.42 0.79
CA ASN A 147 -12.11 7.31 0.54
C ASN A 147 -10.82 6.74 1.15
N LEU A 148 -10.86 6.29 2.41
CA LEU A 148 -9.72 5.63 3.06
C LEU A 148 -9.25 4.39 2.30
N GLY A 149 -10.18 3.54 1.85
CA GLY A 149 -9.86 2.39 1.02
C GLY A 149 -9.22 2.79 -0.32
N SER A 150 -9.68 3.89 -0.93
CA SER A 150 -9.11 4.40 -2.17
C SER A 150 -7.70 4.96 -1.97
N ASP A 151 -7.46 5.72 -0.89
CA ASP A 151 -6.14 6.23 -0.51
C ASP A 151 -5.14 5.07 -0.25
N ILE A 152 -5.60 4.00 0.42
CA ILE A 152 -4.79 2.79 0.63
C ILE A 152 -4.50 2.06 -0.69
N ALA A 153 -5.48 1.94 -1.59
CA ALA A 153 -5.31 1.29 -2.88
C ALA A 153 -4.25 2.00 -3.74
N GLU A 154 -4.30 3.34 -3.83
CA GLU A 154 -3.35 4.12 -4.63
C GLU A 154 -1.91 3.92 -4.14
N GLU A 155 -1.69 3.95 -2.82
CA GLU A 155 -0.37 3.70 -2.24
C GLU A 155 0.09 2.25 -2.47
N LEU A 156 -0.81 1.26 -2.34
CA LEU A 156 -0.48 -0.16 -2.57
C LEU A 156 -0.17 -0.48 -4.04
N GLU A 157 -0.90 0.11 -4.99
CA GLU A 157 -0.61 -0.03 -6.42
C GLU A 157 0.82 0.44 -6.75
N SER A 158 1.30 1.49 -6.08
CA SER A 158 2.66 2.01 -6.26
C SER A 158 3.76 1.04 -5.82
N VAL A 159 3.45 0.08 -4.93
CA VAL A 159 4.38 -0.96 -4.48
C VAL A 159 4.64 -1.97 -5.60
N ASN A 160 3.66 -2.19 -6.49
CA ASN A 160 3.74 -3.09 -7.64
C ASN A 160 4.21 -4.51 -7.25
N TYR A 161 3.63 -5.07 -6.17
CA TYR A 161 3.90 -6.45 -5.73
C TYR A 161 2.89 -7.47 -6.28
N THR A 162 1.68 -7.02 -6.58
CA THR A 162 0.59 -7.81 -7.15
C THR A 162 -0.44 -6.91 -7.85
N ASP A 163 -1.50 -7.49 -8.41
CA ASP A 163 -2.54 -6.78 -9.16
C ASP A 163 -3.59 -6.16 -8.23
N TYR A 164 -4.13 -4.99 -8.58
CA TYR A 164 -5.29 -4.42 -7.87
C TYR A 164 -6.59 -4.98 -8.44
N GLN A 165 -7.40 -5.63 -7.59
CA GLN A 165 -8.65 -6.28 -7.98
C GLN A 165 -9.90 -5.43 -7.72
N GLY A 166 -9.74 -4.27 -7.07
CA GLY A 166 -10.79 -3.30 -6.86
C GLY A 166 -11.17 -3.08 -5.40
N LEU A 167 -12.06 -2.11 -5.21
CA LEU A 167 -12.70 -1.77 -3.95
C LEU A 167 -14.18 -2.11 -4.05
N ASP A 168 -14.70 -2.88 -3.10
CA ASP A 168 -16.12 -3.24 -2.99
C ASP A 168 -16.72 -2.70 -1.68
N SER A 169 -17.67 -1.77 -1.82
CA SER A 169 -18.47 -1.24 -0.70
C SER A 169 -19.93 -1.64 -0.75
N ASP A 170 -20.36 -2.32 -1.81
CA ASP A 170 -21.77 -2.60 -2.09
C ASP A 170 -22.19 -4.00 -1.63
N HIS A 171 -21.23 -4.88 -1.35
CA HIS A 171 -21.48 -6.25 -0.89
C HIS A 171 -20.89 -6.54 0.50
N TYR A 172 -20.74 -5.52 1.34
CA TYR A 172 -20.11 -5.63 2.67
C TYR A 172 -20.83 -6.63 3.60
N GLU A 173 -22.12 -6.89 3.37
CA GLU A 173 -22.91 -7.89 4.10
C GLU A 173 -22.41 -9.32 3.94
N ASN A 174 -21.62 -9.61 2.90
CA ASN A 174 -21.01 -10.92 2.69
C ASN A 174 -19.80 -11.16 3.60
N PHE A 175 -19.31 -10.11 4.28
CA PHE A 175 -18.13 -10.16 5.13
C PHE A 175 -18.55 -9.89 6.58
N PRO A 176 -18.65 -10.91 7.44
CA PRO A 176 -19.14 -10.73 8.81
C PRO A 176 -18.38 -9.67 9.61
N ILE A 177 -17.07 -9.50 9.35
CA ILE A 177 -16.23 -8.47 9.98
C ILE A 177 -16.67 -7.04 9.63
N LEU A 178 -17.36 -6.84 8.51
CA LEU A 178 -17.88 -5.55 8.05
C LEU A 178 -19.35 -5.32 8.45
N THR A 179 -20.07 -6.35 8.90
CA THR A 179 -21.52 -6.25 9.17
C THR A 179 -21.91 -5.33 10.33
N ASN A 180 -20.97 -5.03 11.24
CA ASN A 180 -21.24 -4.15 12.38
C ASN A 180 -20.92 -2.69 12.06
N THR A 181 -21.95 -1.91 11.75
CA THR A 181 -21.84 -0.49 11.36
C THR A 181 -21.41 0.46 12.49
N ASN A 182 -21.27 -0.01 13.74
CA ASN A 182 -20.79 0.81 14.86
C ASN A 182 -19.27 0.74 15.06
N MET A 183 -18.57 -0.01 14.21
CA MET A 183 -17.10 -0.05 14.13
C MET A 183 -16.71 0.19 12.67
N PRO A 184 -16.19 1.38 12.32
CA PRO A 184 -15.72 1.66 10.97
C PRO A 184 -14.64 0.65 10.57
N ALA A 185 -14.94 -0.20 9.59
CA ALA A 185 -14.10 -1.36 9.27
C ALA A 185 -13.70 -1.41 7.80
N ILE A 186 -12.44 -1.77 7.57
CA ILE A 186 -11.87 -2.12 6.26
C ILE A 186 -11.35 -3.55 6.34
N LEU A 187 -11.70 -4.36 5.35
CA LEU A 187 -11.13 -5.68 5.12
C LEU A 187 -10.20 -5.59 3.91
N LEU A 188 -8.92 -5.82 4.14
CA LEU A 188 -7.89 -5.88 3.11
C LEU A 188 -7.54 -7.33 2.83
N GLU A 189 -7.93 -7.79 1.65
CA GLU A 189 -7.44 -9.04 1.07
C GLU A 189 -6.08 -8.78 0.41
N VAL A 190 -4.98 -9.18 1.04
CA VAL A 190 -3.61 -8.76 0.62
C VAL A 190 -3.01 -9.60 -0.51
N GLY A 191 -3.62 -10.73 -0.88
CA GLY A 191 -3.10 -11.66 -1.87
C GLY A 191 -3.68 -13.06 -1.76
N TYR A 192 -3.39 -13.90 -2.76
CA TYR A 192 -3.87 -15.27 -2.87
C TYR A 192 -2.83 -16.28 -2.37
N THR A 193 -3.22 -17.11 -1.40
CA THR A 193 -2.39 -18.23 -0.92
C THR A 193 -2.23 -19.36 -1.94
N SER A 194 -3.13 -19.47 -2.93
CA SER A 194 -3.00 -20.38 -4.07
C SER A 194 -1.98 -19.92 -5.11
N ASN A 195 -1.55 -18.64 -5.06
CA ASN A 195 -0.67 -18.06 -6.07
C ASN A 195 0.75 -17.93 -5.55
N THR A 196 1.70 -18.50 -6.29
CA THR A 196 3.11 -18.53 -5.87
C THR A 196 3.78 -17.16 -5.90
N GLU A 197 3.35 -16.23 -6.75
CA GLU A 197 3.89 -14.86 -6.80
C GLU A 197 3.45 -14.08 -5.57
N ASP A 198 2.15 -14.11 -5.23
CA ASP A 198 1.61 -13.47 -4.02
C ASP A 198 2.26 -14.04 -2.75
N VAL A 199 2.35 -15.38 -2.63
CA VAL A 199 3.00 -15.99 -1.46
C VAL A 199 4.47 -15.58 -1.37
N SER A 200 5.19 -15.52 -2.50
CA SER A 200 6.60 -15.09 -2.50
C SER A 200 6.76 -13.63 -2.09
N ALA A 201 5.82 -12.76 -2.50
CA ALA A 201 5.80 -11.36 -2.10
C ALA A 201 5.45 -11.21 -0.60
N LEU A 202 4.39 -11.87 -0.16
CA LEU A 202 3.85 -11.75 1.20
C LEU A 202 4.70 -12.46 2.27
N THR A 203 5.63 -13.32 1.90
CA THR A 203 6.61 -13.95 2.82
C THR A 203 7.99 -13.29 2.77
N ASN A 204 8.18 -12.29 1.90
CA ASN A 204 9.43 -11.54 1.82
C ASN A 204 9.36 -10.29 2.72
N GLU A 205 10.20 -10.24 3.76
CA GLU A 205 10.21 -9.14 4.73
C GLU A 205 10.34 -7.74 4.10
N ALA A 206 11.16 -7.59 3.06
CA ALA A 206 11.34 -6.29 2.41
C ALA A 206 10.11 -5.86 1.59
N THR A 207 9.35 -6.81 1.07
CA THR A 207 8.06 -6.53 0.41
C THR A 207 6.97 -6.25 1.45
N GLN A 208 6.92 -7.01 2.55
CA GLN A 208 6.01 -6.75 3.67
C GLN A 208 6.21 -5.32 4.23
N ASP A 209 7.46 -4.88 4.39
CA ASP A 209 7.78 -3.52 4.87
C ASP A 209 7.24 -2.43 3.93
N LYS A 210 7.33 -2.65 2.61
CA LYS A 210 6.79 -1.72 1.60
C LYS A 210 5.26 -1.68 1.62
N ILE A 211 4.62 -2.85 1.68
CA ILE A 211 3.15 -2.97 1.77
C ILE A 211 2.65 -2.27 3.04
N ALA A 212 3.29 -2.56 4.19
CA ALA A 212 2.97 -1.94 5.47
C ALA A 212 3.15 -0.42 5.44
N THR A 213 4.23 0.06 4.82
CA THR A 213 4.50 1.50 4.66
C THR A 213 3.43 2.17 3.78
N ALA A 214 3.03 1.54 2.67
CA ALA A 214 1.99 2.04 1.78
C ALA A 214 0.63 2.15 2.49
N ILE A 215 0.23 1.12 3.24
CA ILE A 215 -1.02 1.14 4.02
C ILE A 215 -0.99 2.26 5.07
N ALA A 216 0.11 2.40 5.81
CA ALA A 216 0.24 3.47 6.80
C ALA A 216 0.15 4.86 6.15
N ARG A 217 0.74 5.05 4.96
CA ARG A 217 0.60 6.30 4.20
C ARG A 217 -0.84 6.57 3.77
N GLY A 218 -1.58 5.56 3.30
CA GLY A 218 -3.00 5.69 2.98
C GLY A 218 -3.82 6.24 4.15
N PHE A 219 -3.61 5.69 5.36
CA PHE A 219 -4.23 6.23 6.58
C PHE A 219 -3.84 7.67 6.89
N VAL A 220 -2.56 8.02 6.75
CA VAL A 220 -2.09 9.39 7.00
C VAL A 220 -2.74 10.37 6.04
N LEU A 221 -2.74 10.04 4.75
CA LEU A 221 -3.33 10.88 3.71
C LEU A 221 -4.81 11.12 4.00
N HIS A 222 -5.54 10.05 4.29
CA HIS A 222 -6.96 10.11 4.62
C HIS A 222 -7.23 11.06 5.80
N ILE A 223 -6.56 10.85 6.93
CA ILE A 223 -6.79 11.67 8.15
C ILE A 223 -6.35 13.13 7.95
N SER A 224 -5.35 13.37 7.10
CA SER A 224 -4.95 14.74 6.75
C SER A 224 -6.06 15.44 5.97
N GLN A 225 -6.68 14.76 5.01
CA GLN A 225 -7.77 15.31 4.19
C GLN A 225 -9.04 15.57 5.03
N GLU A 226 -9.40 14.70 5.96
CA GLU A 226 -10.55 14.90 6.85
C GLU A 226 -10.42 16.13 7.75
N LYS A 227 -9.20 16.52 8.13
CA LYS A 227 -8.96 17.70 8.97
C LYS A 227 -9.03 19.03 8.21
N ASP A 228 -8.80 18.98 6.90
CA ASP A 228 -8.80 20.16 6.04
C ASP A 228 -10.21 20.47 5.46
N SER A 229 -11.19 19.58 5.65
CA SER A 229 -12.59 19.72 5.23
C SER A 229 -13.50 20.33 6.30
#